data_AF-A0A6J7G1X3-F1
#
_entry.id   AF-A0A6J7G1X3-F1
#
_cell.length_a   1.000
_cell.length_b   1.000
_cell.length_c   1.000
_cell.angle_alpha   90.00
_cell.angle_beta   90.00
_cell.angle_gamma   90.00
#
_symmetry.space_group_name_H-M   'P 1'
#
loop_
_entity.id
_entity.type
_entity.pdbx_description
1 polymer ?
#
loop_
_entity_poly.entity_id
_entity_poly.type
_entity_poly.pdbx_seq_one_letter_code
_entity_poly.pdbx_strand_id
1 'polypeptide(L)'
;MAILVFDGECGFCRKRAAWLHSHDQSDLVIVAWQETDLDAINLSEQECSQRVQWVDGDQHRAGGAAIAKCLASCGQPWRTAGTLMQWPGIRVLTELGYQIVAANRRFL
;
A
#
# COMPACT_ATOMS: atom_id res chain seq x y z
N MET A 1 12.37 -2.58 10.31
CA MET A 1 11.52 -1.39 10.49
C MET A 1 10.92 -1.13 9.14
N ALA A 2 9.60 -1.17 9.06
CA ALA A 2 8.90 -1.10 7.79
C ALA A 2 8.65 0.36 7.37
N ILE A 3 8.85 0.65 6.09
CA ILE A 3 8.65 1.95 5.48
C ILE A 3 7.65 1.79 4.32
N LEU A 4 6.57 2.57 4.37
CA LEU A 4 5.63 2.73 3.28
C LEU A 4 5.92 4.04 2.56
N VAL A 5 6.33 3.92 1.30
CA VAL A 5 6.57 5.06 0.41
C VAL A 5 5.39 5.19 -0.56
N PHE A 6 4.82 6.37 -0.64
CA PHE A 6 3.67 6.65 -1.50
C PHE A 6 3.83 7.98 -2.24
N ASP A 7 2.99 8.21 -3.25
CA ASP A 7 2.94 9.49 -3.95
C ASP A 7 2.21 10.56 -3.14
N GLY A 8 2.97 11.57 -2.68
CA GLY A 8 2.47 12.69 -1.89
C GLY A 8 1.51 13.62 -2.63
N GLU A 9 1.61 13.67 -3.97
CA GLU A 9 0.73 14.49 -4.81
C GLU A 9 -0.64 13.83 -5.04
N CYS A 10 -0.74 12.51 -4.81
CA CYS A 10 -1.99 11.78 -4.93
C CYS A 10 -2.85 11.94 -3.65
N GLY A 11 -3.90 12.77 -3.74
CA GLY A 11 -4.83 13.01 -2.62
C GLY A 11 -5.55 11.76 -2.10
N PHE A 12 -5.73 10.72 -2.93
CA PHE A 12 -6.23 9.43 -2.49
C PHE A 12 -5.18 8.69 -1.64
N CYS A 13 -3.95 8.59 -2.12
CA CYS A 13 -2.84 7.96 -1.39
C CYS A 13 -2.63 8.63 -0.04
N ARG A 14 -2.61 9.96 0.01
CA ARG A 14 -2.44 10.73 1.25
C ARG A 14 -3.52 10.44 2.30
N LYS A 15 -4.79 10.39 1.89
CA LYS A 15 -5.90 10.04 2.81
C LYS A 15 -5.78 8.61 3.34
N ARG A 16 -5.39 7.66 2.48
CA ARG A 16 -5.21 6.26 2.88
C ARG A 16 -3.98 6.07 3.77
N ALA A 17 -2.88 6.76 3.47
CA ALA A 17 -1.66 6.79 4.26
C ALA A 17 -1.90 7.32 5.68
N ALA A 18 -2.62 8.44 5.81
CA ALA A 18 -2.99 8.99 7.12
C ALA A 18 -3.89 8.03 7.93
N TRP A 19 -4.86 7.39 7.27
CA TRP A 19 -5.69 6.38 7.90
C TRP A 19 -4.84 5.20 8.39
N LEU A 20 -3.93 4.71 7.55
CA LEU A 20 -3.04 3.61 7.88
C LEU A 20 -2.12 3.96 9.06
N HIS A 21 -1.54 5.17 9.07
CA HIS A 21 -0.73 5.66 10.19
C HIS A 21 -1.49 5.59 11.52
N SER A 22 -2.75 6.02 11.51
CA SER A 22 -3.60 6.04 12.72
C SER A 22 -4.05 4.64 13.20
N HIS A 23 -3.94 3.61 12.36
CA HIS A 23 -4.39 2.23 12.66
C HIS A 23 -3.24 1.23 12.76
N ASP A 24 -2.03 1.65 12.43
CA ASP A 24 -0.83 0.82 12.55
C ASP A 24 -0.49 0.57 14.03
N GLN A 25 0.01 -0.63 14.32
CA GLN A 25 0.40 -1.06 15.67
C GLN A 25 1.87 -1.52 15.72
N SER A 26 2.65 -1.19 14.70
CA SER A 26 3.90 -1.87 14.34
C SER A 26 5.02 -0.90 13.96
N ASP A 27 4.90 0.36 14.37
CA ASP A 27 5.83 1.45 14.07
C ASP A 27 6.15 1.57 12.57
N LEU A 28 5.12 1.43 11.72
CA LEU A 28 5.25 1.64 10.28
C LEU A 28 5.56 3.11 9.99
N VAL A 29 6.72 3.36 9.38
CA VAL A 29 7.09 4.68 8.88
C VAL A 29 6.34 4.91 7.57
N ILE A 30 5.62 6.01 7.45
CA ILE A 30 4.88 6.36 6.23
C ILE A 30 5.40 7.70 5.73
N VAL A 31 5.95 7.71 4.52
CA VAL A 31 6.62 8.89 3.95
C VAL A 31 6.25 9.07 2.48
N ALA A 32 6.10 10.32 2.05
CA ALA A 32 5.95 10.61 0.64
C ALA A 32 7.31 10.45 -0.06
N TRP A 33 7.34 9.91 -1.28
CA TRP A 33 8.61 9.74 -2.00
C TRP A 33 9.34 11.08 -2.22
N GLN A 34 8.58 12.19 -2.29
CA GLN A 34 9.10 13.56 -2.39
C GLN A 34 9.83 14.05 -1.12
N GLU A 35 9.62 13.39 0.02
CA GLU A 35 10.15 13.79 1.33
C GLU A 35 11.24 12.83 1.85
N THR A 36 11.64 11.84 1.05
CA THR A 36 12.64 10.82 1.44
C THR A 36 13.73 10.70 0.39
N ASP A 37 14.92 10.28 0.85
CA ASP A 37 15.99 9.84 -0.05
C ASP A 37 15.65 8.43 -0.56
N LEU A 38 15.35 8.32 -1.85
CA LEU A 38 14.97 7.05 -2.48
C LEU A 38 16.16 6.13 -2.73
N ASP A 39 17.34 6.68 -3.01
CA ASP A 39 18.56 5.92 -3.21
C ASP A 39 18.96 5.20 -1.92
N ALA A 40 18.78 5.85 -0.77
CA ALA A 40 19.03 5.28 0.55
C ALA A 40 18.18 4.03 0.87
N ILE A 41 17.04 3.87 0.20
CA ILE A 41 16.13 2.73 0.37
C ILE A 41 15.99 1.87 -0.90
N ASN A 42 16.90 2.04 -1.86
CA ASN A 42 16.95 1.31 -3.14
C ASN A 42 15.64 1.39 -3.94
N LEU A 43 14.98 2.54 -3.96
CA LEU A 43 13.79 2.81 -4.77
C LEU A 43 14.09 3.85 -5.83
N SER A 44 13.33 3.82 -6.93
CA SER A 44 13.32 4.89 -7.93
C SER A 44 12.03 5.72 -7.88
N GLU A 45 12.11 6.97 -8.34
CA GLU A 45 10.93 7.84 -8.52
C GLU A 45 9.90 7.22 -9.48
N GLN A 46 10.38 6.52 -10.52
CA GLN A 46 9.50 5.84 -11.48
C GLN A 46 8.70 4.71 -10.82
N GLU A 47 9.27 3.98 -9.86
CA GLU A 47 8.55 2.94 -9.13
C GLU A 47 7.52 3.55 -8.18
N CYS A 48 7.90 4.62 -7.46
CA CYS A 48 7.02 5.30 -6.51
C CYS A 48 5.86 6.04 -7.17
N SER A 49 6.07 6.62 -8.35
CA SER A 49 5.02 7.29 -9.13
C SER A 49 4.01 6.31 -9.74
N GLN A 50 4.44 5.08 -10.08
CA GLN A 50 3.54 4.06 -10.61
C GLN A 50 2.72 3.38 -9.51
N ARG A 51 3.35 3.07 -8.38
CA ARG A 51 2.74 2.28 -7.30
C ARG A 51 3.34 2.64 -5.94
N VAL A 52 2.52 2.48 -4.90
CA VAL A 52 2.96 2.47 -3.49
C VAL A 52 3.97 1.35 -3.25
N GLN A 53 5.02 1.67 -2.50
CA GLN A 53 6.14 0.76 -2.19
C GLN A 53 6.20 0.51 -0.70
N TRP A 54 6.40 -0.74 -0.29
CA TRP A 54 6.63 -1.15 1.09
C TRP A 54 7.99 -1.83 1.19
N VAL A 55 8.83 -1.37 2.11
CA VAL A 55 10.20 -1.82 2.32
C VAL A 55 10.40 -2.18 3.79
N ASP A 56 10.99 -3.33 4.10
CA ASP A 56 11.39 -3.72 5.45
C ASP A 56 12.68 -4.55 5.38
N GLY A 57 13.83 -3.90 5.63
CA GLY A 57 15.14 -4.48 5.33
C GLY A 57 15.25 -4.86 3.85
N ASP A 58 15.62 -6.10 3.57
CA ASP A 58 15.74 -6.62 2.19
C ASP A 58 14.39 -7.00 1.55
N GLN A 59 13.27 -6.90 2.30
CA GLN A 59 11.96 -7.21 1.73
C GLN A 59 11.35 -5.98 1.07
N HIS A 60 10.99 -6.13 -0.20
CA HIS A 60 10.30 -5.09 -0.98
C HIS A 60 9.00 -5.63 -1.59
N ARG A 61 7.92 -4.85 -1.50
CA ARG A 61 6.62 -5.16 -2.10
C ARG A 61 6.01 -3.89 -2.70
N ALA A 62 5.35 -4.03 -3.85
CA ALA A 62 4.72 -2.92 -4.56
C ALA A 62 3.19 -3.08 -4.68
N GLY A 63 2.47 -1.97 -4.82
CA GLY A 63 1.04 -1.91 -5.13
C GLY A 63 0.16 -2.64 -4.11
N GLY A 64 -0.73 -3.51 -4.58
CA GLY A 64 -1.65 -4.25 -3.69
C GLY A 64 -0.95 -5.11 -2.65
N ALA A 65 0.25 -5.63 -2.97
CA ALA A 65 1.04 -6.40 -2.00
C ALA A 65 1.63 -5.53 -0.89
N ALA A 66 2.00 -4.28 -1.20
CA ALA A 66 2.44 -3.29 -0.22
C ALA A 66 1.31 -2.98 0.78
N ILE A 67 0.11 -2.72 0.26
CA ILE A 67 -1.09 -2.47 1.09
C ILE A 67 -1.45 -3.70 1.93
N ALA A 68 -1.35 -4.91 1.38
CA ALA A 68 -1.64 -6.12 2.14
C ALA A 68 -0.67 -6.33 3.31
N LYS A 69 0.62 -6.00 3.13
CA LYS A 69 1.63 -6.00 4.21
C LYS A 69 1.31 -4.95 5.27
N CYS A 70 0.95 -3.74 4.84
CA CYS A 70 0.51 -2.68 5.73
C CYS A 70 -0.71 -3.07 6.58
N LEU A 71 -1.72 -3.66 5.95
CA LEU A 71 -2.92 -4.14 6.64
C LEU A 71 -2.63 -5.31 7.59
N ALA A 72 -1.69 -6.19 7.24
CA ALA A 72 -1.24 -7.26 8.15
C ALA A 72 -0.51 -6.71 9.39
N SER A 73 0.00 -5.48 9.30
CA SER A 73 0.69 -4.78 10.38
C SER A 73 -0.32 -4.02 11.27
N CYS A 74 -1.46 -3.60 10.72
CA CYS A 74 -2.58 -3.05 11.47
C CYS A 74 -3.21 -4.06 12.46
N GLY A 75 -3.90 -3.55 13.49
CA GLY A 75 -4.64 -4.37 14.46
C GLY A 75 -5.79 -5.20 13.87
N GLN A 76 -6.38 -6.08 14.70
CA GLN A 76 -7.57 -6.85 14.32
C GLN A 76 -8.79 -5.91 14.18
N PRO A 77 -9.65 -6.07 13.15
CA PRO A 77 -9.72 -7.17 12.17
C PRO A 77 -8.87 -7.01 10.91
N TRP A 78 -8.19 -5.86 10.73
CA TRP A 78 -7.44 -5.54 9.52
C TRP A 78 -6.24 -6.46 9.30
N ARG A 79 -5.59 -6.92 10.38
CA ARG A 79 -4.55 -7.97 10.32
C ARG A 79 -5.01 -9.20 9.54
N THR A 80 -6.23 -9.66 9.83
CA THR A 80 -6.81 -10.83 9.17
C THR A 80 -7.13 -10.51 7.71
N ALA A 81 -7.70 -9.34 7.42
CA ALA A 81 -7.97 -8.91 6.05
C ALA A 81 -6.69 -8.80 5.20
N GLY A 82 -5.62 -8.20 5.73
CA GLY A 82 -4.33 -8.08 5.07
C GLY A 82 -3.63 -9.42 4.84
N THR A 83 -3.77 -10.36 5.78
CA THR A 83 -3.28 -11.73 5.63
C THR A 83 -4.08 -12.49 4.57
N LEU A 84 -5.41 -12.33 4.56
CA LEU A 84 -6.30 -12.95 3.58
C LEU A 84 -6.05 -12.41 2.16
N MET A 85 -5.72 -11.11 2.03
CA MET A 85 -5.33 -10.49 0.75
C MET A 85 -4.00 -11.04 0.19
N GLN A 86 -3.15 -11.66 1.01
CA GLN A 86 -1.91 -12.31 0.56
C GLN A 86 -2.16 -13.72 -0.01
N TRP A 87 -3.29 -14.35 0.36
CA TRP A 87 -4.19 -15.09 -0.53
C TRP A 87 -3.95 -15.15 -2.05
N PRO A 88 -3.27 -16.15 -2.67
CA PRO A 88 -3.22 -16.25 -4.14
C PRO A 88 -4.61 -16.29 -4.80
N GLY A 89 -5.62 -16.87 -4.13
CA GLY A 89 -7.02 -16.88 -4.59
C GLY A 89 -7.75 -15.54 -4.47
N ILE A 90 -7.35 -14.66 -3.55
CA ILE A 90 -7.99 -13.35 -3.35
C ILE A 90 -7.38 -12.27 -4.25
N ARG A 91 -6.12 -12.40 -4.65
CA ARG A 91 -5.48 -11.49 -5.63
C ARG A 91 -6.30 -11.42 -6.94
N VAL A 92 -6.81 -12.56 -7.41
CA VAL A 92 -7.70 -12.66 -8.57
C VAL A 92 -9.06 -12.00 -8.32
N LEU A 93 -9.63 -12.15 -7.12
CA LEU A 93 -10.89 -11.52 -6.72
C LEU A 93 -10.78 -9.99 -6.62
N THR A 94 -9.64 -9.45 -6.20
CA THR A 94 -9.41 -7.99 -6.21
C THR A 94 -9.28 -7.41 -7.62
N GLU A 95 -8.67 -8.13 -8.57
CA GLU A 95 -8.64 -7.70 -9.97
C GLU A 95 -10.05 -7.74 -10.60
N LEU A 96 -10.83 -8.79 -10.32
CA LEU A 96 -12.23 -8.89 -10.73
C LEU A 96 -13.11 -7.80 -10.09
N GLY A 97 -12.94 -7.53 -8.80
CA GLY A 97 -13.63 -6.44 -8.11
C GLY A 97 -13.28 -5.07 -8.70
N TYR A 98 -12.01 -4.85 -9.05
CA TYR A 98 -11.58 -3.61 -9.71
C TYR A 98 -12.17 -3.49 -11.13
N GLN A 99 -12.30 -4.59 -11.88
CA GLN A 99 -12.96 -4.61 -13.18
C GLN A 99 -14.46 -4.29 -13.08
N ILE A 100 -15.16 -4.80 -12.06
CA ILE A 100 -16.58 -4.51 -11.84
C ILE A 100 -16.78 -3.04 -11.48
N VAL A 101 -15.96 -2.48 -10.58
CA VAL A 101 -16.00 -1.05 -10.24
C VAL A 101 -15.63 -0.19 -11.44
N ALA A 102 -14.69 -0.64 -12.28
CA ALA A 102 -14.34 0.07 -13.50
C ALA A 102 -15.42 -0.01 -14.59
N ALA A 103 -16.16 -1.11 -14.68
CA ALA A 103 -17.31 -1.26 -15.57
C ALA A 103 -18.52 -0.43 -15.11
N ASN A 104 -18.63 -0.13 -13.81
CA ASN A 104 -19.73 0.66 -13.25
C ASN A 104 -19.48 2.19 -13.25
N ARG A 105 -18.41 2.67 -13.91
CA ARG A 105 -18.09 4.11 -14.08
C ARG A 105 -19.08 4.89 -14.97
N ARG A 106 -20.18 4.28 -15.40
CA ARG A 106 -21.21 4.94 -16.24
C ARG A 106 -22.41 5.47 -15.46
N PHE A 107 -22.46 5.27 -14.14
CA PHE A 107 -23.56 5.68 -13.27
C PHE A 107 -23.12 6.37 -11.96
N LEU A 108 -21.99 7.08 -11.97
CA LEU A 108 -21.62 8.05 -10.93
C LEU A 108 -21.16 9.35 -11.60
#